data_AF-A0AAD6X637-F1
#
_entry.id   AF-A0AAD6X637-F1
#
_cell.length_a   1.000
_cell.length_b   1.000
_cell.length_c   1.000
_cell.angle_alpha   90.00
_cell.angle_beta   90.00
_cell.angle_gamma   90.00
#
_symmetry.space_group_name_H-M   'P 1'
#
loop_
_entity.id
_entity.type
_entity.pdbx_description
1 polymer ?
#
loop_
_entity_poly.entity_id
_entity_poly.type
_entity_poly.pdbx_seq_one_letter_code
_entity_poly.pdbx_strand_id
1 'polypeptide(L)'
;MSLCYCNTMFVSSLPTIPPKVQEALKHYRYVPYIALSVAARLKAVSDDDNLVLSAAGTFTVKGLDRGGEKAITMVEWYAAASAVESRIRFHHGDLRGDAFAGHHRVVLDIARTHLWE
;
A
#
# COMPACT_ATOMS: atom_id res chain seq x y z
N MET A 1 10.24 13.13 -44.84
CA MET A 1 10.78 13.08 -43.46
C MET A 1 9.69 13.57 -42.52
N SER A 2 8.97 12.65 -41.88
CA SER A 2 7.92 12.98 -40.89
C SER A 2 8.29 12.28 -39.60
N LEU A 3 8.67 13.06 -38.58
CA LEU A 3 9.04 12.55 -37.27
C LEU A 3 7.75 12.25 -36.50
N CYS A 4 7.45 10.97 -36.32
CA CYS A 4 6.44 10.53 -35.36
C CYS A 4 6.94 10.83 -33.95
N TYR A 5 6.31 11.79 -33.27
CA TYR A 5 6.42 11.95 -31.84
C TYR A 5 5.81 10.73 -31.16
N CYS A 6 6.64 9.78 -30.75
CA CYS A 6 6.26 8.75 -29.80
C CYS A 6 6.10 9.44 -28.45
N ASN A 7 4.86 9.83 -28.14
CA ASN A 7 4.50 10.33 -26.82
C ASN A 7 4.51 9.13 -25.88
N THR A 8 5.67 8.83 -25.32
CA THR A 8 5.85 7.82 -24.28
C THR A 8 5.02 8.26 -23.09
N MET A 9 3.78 7.78 -23.02
CA MET A 9 2.99 7.82 -21.80
C MET A 9 3.81 7.11 -20.73
N PHE A 10 4.43 7.90 -19.86
CA PHE A 10 5.08 7.44 -18.65
C PHE A 10 3.98 6.95 -17.71
N VAL A 11 3.43 5.77 -17.99
CA VAL A 11 2.64 5.03 -17.02
C VAL A 11 3.68 4.54 -16.01
N SER A 12 3.96 5.37 -15.01
CA SER A 12 4.67 4.96 -13.81
C SER A 12 3.86 3.83 -13.18
N SER A 13 4.10 2.59 -13.58
CA SER A 13 3.43 1.44 -13.01
C SER A 13 3.86 1.36 -11.56
N LEU A 14 2.95 1.71 -10.65
CA LEU A 14 3.23 1.58 -9.24
C LEU A 14 3.60 0.11 -8.97
N PRO A 15 4.75 -0.18 -8.34
CA PRO A 15 5.33 -1.52 -8.21
C PRO A 15 4.34 -2.50 -7.58
N THR A 16 4.17 -3.74 -8.04
CA THR A 16 3.09 -4.64 -7.55
C THR A 16 2.94 -4.70 -6.02
N ILE A 17 1.69 -4.76 -5.52
CA ILE A 17 1.44 -4.87 -4.07
C ILE A 17 1.98 -6.20 -3.54
N PRO A 18 2.81 -6.19 -2.48
CA PRO A 18 3.45 -7.39 -1.95
C PRO A 18 2.43 -8.49 -1.61
N PRO A 19 2.71 -9.78 -1.90
CA PRO A 19 1.79 -10.88 -1.65
C PRO A 19 1.26 -10.93 -0.21
N LYS A 20 2.14 -10.66 0.76
CA LYS A 20 1.78 -10.61 2.18
C LYS A 20 0.80 -9.50 2.53
N VAL A 21 0.89 -8.35 1.86
CA VAL A 21 -0.10 -7.27 2.00
C VAL A 21 -1.42 -7.67 1.35
N GLN A 22 -1.38 -8.34 0.19
CA GLN A 22 -2.60 -8.85 -0.44
C GLN A 22 -3.32 -9.86 0.45
N GLU A 23 -2.60 -10.82 1.04
CA GLU A 23 -3.17 -11.81 1.96
C GLU A 23 -3.74 -11.16 3.22
N ALA A 24 -3.12 -10.08 3.74
CA ALA A 24 -3.67 -9.32 4.85
C ALA A 24 -4.99 -8.63 4.48
N LEU A 25 -5.05 -7.94 3.33
CA LEU A 25 -6.27 -7.29 2.83
C LEU A 25 -7.39 -8.31 2.55
N LYS A 26 -7.05 -9.46 2.00
CA LYS A 26 -7.98 -10.57 1.75
C LYS A 26 -8.62 -11.10 3.03
N HIS A 27 -7.91 -11.09 4.15
CA HIS A 27 -8.40 -11.59 5.44
C HIS A 27 -8.84 -10.48 6.42
N TYR A 28 -9.03 -9.25 5.93
CA TYR A 28 -9.34 -8.07 6.76
C TYR A 28 -8.36 -7.85 7.93
N ARG A 29 -7.10 -8.26 7.76
CA ARG A 29 -6.05 -8.00 8.74
C ARG A 29 -5.55 -6.57 8.56
N TYR A 30 -5.14 -5.98 9.67
CA TYR A 30 -4.55 -4.63 9.65
C TYR A 30 -3.33 -4.57 8.73
N VAL A 31 -3.30 -3.55 7.87
CA VAL A 31 -2.18 -3.26 6.96
C VAL A 31 -1.69 -1.83 7.25
N PRO A 32 -0.42 -1.68 7.66
CA PRO A 32 0.24 -0.37 7.73
C PRO A 32 0.26 0.30 6.36
N TYR A 33 -0.15 1.56 6.26
CA TYR A 33 -0.11 2.31 4.98
C TYR A 33 1.32 2.53 4.51
N ILE A 34 2.28 2.60 5.44
CA ILE A 34 3.71 2.69 5.10
C ILE A 34 4.21 1.44 4.36
N ALA A 35 3.62 0.27 4.61
CA ALA A 35 3.93 -0.98 3.90
C ALA A 35 3.38 -0.99 2.46
N LEU A 36 2.53 -0.02 2.10
CA LEU A 36 1.99 0.21 0.76
C LEU A 36 2.68 1.38 0.04
N SER A 37 3.66 2.04 0.69
CA SER A 37 4.48 3.07 0.04
C SER A 37 5.22 2.50 -1.16
N VAL A 38 5.55 3.36 -2.12
CA VAL A 38 6.34 2.96 -3.30
C VAL A 38 7.67 2.33 -2.87
N ALA A 39 8.35 2.93 -1.89
CA ALA A 39 9.60 2.41 -1.35
C ALA A 39 9.43 1.02 -0.72
N ALA A 40 8.40 0.80 0.10
CA ALA A 40 8.13 -0.51 0.70
C ALA A 40 7.78 -1.57 -0.35
N ARG A 41 7.02 -1.19 -1.37
CA ARG A 41 6.66 -2.07 -2.50
C ARG A 41 7.88 -2.45 -3.34
N LEU A 42 8.77 -1.50 -3.63
CA LEU A 42 10.05 -1.77 -4.31
C LEU A 42 10.94 -2.68 -3.48
N LYS A 43 11.08 -2.40 -2.18
CA LYS A 43 11.87 -3.24 -1.28
C LYS A 43 11.35 -4.67 -1.27
N ALA A 44 10.04 -4.87 -1.18
CA ALA A 44 9.43 -6.20 -1.19
C ALA A 44 9.57 -6.97 -2.52
N VAL A 45 9.92 -6.31 -3.63
CA VAL A 45 10.27 -6.99 -4.89
C VAL A 45 11.70 -7.50 -4.85
N SER A 46 12.59 -6.83 -4.10
CA SER A 46 14.00 -7.20 -3.96
C SER A 46 14.30 -8.12 -2.78
N ASP A 47 13.42 -8.15 -1.78
CA ASP A 47 13.64 -8.82 -0.48
C ASP A 47 12.91 -10.19 -0.49
N ASP A 48 13.67 -11.27 -0.65
CA ASP A 48 13.18 -12.67 -0.59
C ASP A 48 13.02 -13.17 0.88
N ASP A 49 13.53 -12.40 1.84
CA ASP A 49 13.67 -12.79 3.25
C ASP A 49 12.42 -12.46 4.10
N ASN A 50 11.26 -13.00 3.74
CA ASN A 50 10.00 -12.81 4.51
C ASN A 50 9.93 -13.61 5.83
N LEU A 51 11.07 -14.07 6.31
CA LEU A 51 11.21 -15.39 6.86
C LEU A 51 12.22 -15.34 8.02
N VAL A 52 11.70 -15.18 9.24
CA VAL A 52 12.49 -14.95 10.44
C VAL A 52 12.59 -16.24 11.24
N LEU A 53 13.80 -16.73 11.45
CA LEU A 53 14.06 -17.84 12.39
C LEU A 53 13.85 -17.31 13.83
N SER A 54 12.81 -17.81 14.49
CA SER A 54 12.56 -17.55 15.90
C SER A 54 13.65 -18.18 16.77
N ALA A 55 13.90 -17.62 17.96
CA ALA A 55 14.79 -18.22 18.96
C ALA A 55 14.38 -19.65 19.38
N ALA A 56 13.11 -20.02 19.12
CA ALA A 56 12.59 -21.38 19.31
C ALA A 56 12.87 -22.33 18.12
N GLY A 57 13.67 -21.92 17.14
CA GLY A 57 13.97 -22.70 15.93
C GLY A 57 12.82 -22.81 14.94
N THR A 58 11.70 -22.12 15.19
CA THR A 58 10.55 -22.07 14.27
C THR A 58 10.68 -20.91 13.31
N PHE A 59 10.27 -21.13 12.08
CA PHE A 59 10.26 -20.10 11.08
C PHE A 59 8.95 -19.31 11.14
N THR A 60 9.07 -18.02 11.38
CA THR A 60 7.92 -17.12 11.45
C THR A 60 7.95 -16.16 10.28
N VAL A 61 6.79 -15.96 9.65
CA VAL A 61 6.65 -14.90 8.65
C VAL A 61 6.80 -13.58 9.39
N LYS A 62 7.78 -12.76 8.99
CA LYS A 62 7.97 -11.41 9.56
C LYS A 62 6.62 -10.69 9.54
N GLY A 63 6.25 -9.91 10.55
CA GLY A 63 5.03 -9.09 10.48
C GLY A 63 5.11 -8.03 9.38
N LEU A 64 3.99 -7.35 9.06
CA LEU A 64 4.08 -6.11 8.29
C LEU A 64 4.78 -5.06 9.16
N ASP A 65 5.80 -4.41 8.61
CA ASP A 65 6.56 -3.40 9.34
C ASP A 65 5.68 -2.15 9.55
N ARG A 66 5.63 -1.70 10.80
CA ARG A 66 4.89 -0.52 11.25
C ARG A 66 5.80 0.67 11.49
N GLY A 67 7.12 0.47 11.40
CA GLY A 67 8.12 1.52 11.55
C GLY A 67 7.82 2.66 10.57
N GLY A 68 7.83 3.90 11.08
CA GLY A 68 7.59 5.08 10.26
C GLY A 68 6.13 5.33 9.86
N GLU A 69 5.14 4.61 10.42
CA GLU A 69 3.71 4.92 10.19
C GLU A 69 3.36 6.38 10.48
N LYS A 70 4.00 7.00 11.48
CA LYS A 70 3.83 8.42 11.82
C LYS A 70 4.53 9.39 10.85
N ALA A 71 5.49 8.89 10.06
CA ALA A 71 6.27 9.70 9.13
C ALA A 71 5.73 9.62 7.69
N ILE A 72 4.63 8.88 7.48
CA ILE A 72 4.01 8.79 6.15
C ILE A 72 3.54 10.18 5.73
N THR A 73 3.92 10.63 4.53
CA THR A 73 3.44 11.90 4.00
C THR A 73 2.00 11.78 3.47
N MET A 74 1.29 12.89 3.32
CA MET A 74 -0.09 12.88 2.81
C MET A 74 -0.17 12.27 1.41
N VAL A 75 0.84 12.53 0.57
CA VAL A 75 0.95 11.99 -0.79
C VAL A 75 1.14 10.47 -0.76
N GLU A 76 2.04 9.98 0.09
CA GLU A 76 2.25 8.53 0.25
C GLU A 76 1.03 7.84 0.81
N TRP A 77 0.37 8.45 1.80
CA TRP A 77 -0.85 7.92 2.38
C TRP A 77 -1.98 7.85 1.35
N TYR A 78 -2.17 8.89 0.52
CA TYR A 78 -3.20 8.90 -0.52
C TYR A 78 -2.95 7.81 -1.58
N ALA A 79 -1.70 7.63 -2.00
CA ALA A 79 -1.32 6.58 -2.93
C ALA A 79 -1.55 5.17 -2.32
N ALA A 80 -1.20 5.00 -1.04
CA ALA A 80 -1.45 3.76 -0.31
C ALA A 80 -2.96 3.49 -0.13
N ALA A 81 -3.75 4.52 0.20
CA ALA A 81 -5.20 4.45 0.32
C ALA A 81 -5.88 4.01 -0.98
N SER A 82 -5.48 4.61 -2.11
CA SER A 82 -5.96 4.22 -3.42
C SER A 82 -5.63 2.75 -3.74
N ALA A 83 -4.45 2.28 -3.34
CA ALA A 83 -4.04 0.89 -3.51
C ALA A 83 -4.87 -0.08 -2.65
N VAL A 84 -5.18 0.30 -1.40
CA VAL A 84 -6.08 -0.45 -0.52
C VAL A 84 -7.47 -0.55 -1.12
N GLU A 85 -8.07 0.58 -1.53
CA GLU A 85 -9.41 0.59 -2.13
C GLU A 85 -9.50 -0.33 -3.33
N SER A 86 -8.54 -0.24 -4.26
CA SER A 86 -8.47 -1.10 -5.44
C SER A 86 -8.43 -2.58 -5.06
N ARG A 87 -7.67 -2.97 -4.04
CA ARG A 87 -7.58 -4.36 -3.59
C ARG A 87 -8.78 -4.82 -2.78
N ILE A 88 -9.38 -3.95 -1.98
CA ILE A 88 -10.63 -4.27 -1.30
C ILE A 88 -11.74 -4.48 -2.32
N ARG A 89 -11.86 -3.65 -3.36
CA ARG A 89 -12.80 -3.90 -4.47
C ARG A 89 -12.55 -5.24 -5.14
N PHE A 90 -11.28 -5.55 -5.44
CA PHE A 90 -10.89 -6.80 -6.07
C PHE A 90 -11.25 -8.04 -5.24
N HIS A 91 -11.04 -8.02 -3.92
CA HIS A 91 -11.28 -9.19 -3.07
C HIS A 91 -12.69 -9.27 -2.49
N HIS A 92 -13.34 -8.13 -2.26
CA HIS A 92 -14.53 -8.03 -1.42
C HIS A 92 -15.70 -7.27 -2.07
N GLY A 93 -15.53 -6.84 -3.32
CA GLY A 93 -16.54 -6.15 -4.11
C GLY A 93 -16.66 -4.65 -3.82
N ASP A 94 -17.44 -3.98 -4.67
CA ASP A 94 -17.51 -2.52 -4.72
C ASP A 94 -18.07 -1.89 -3.44
N LEU A 95 -19.09 -2.50 -2.84
CA LEU A 95 -19.67 -2.01 -1.59
C LEU A 95 -18.64 -1.82 -0.48
N ARG A 96 -17.70 -2.78 -0.35
CA ARG A 96 -16.62 -2.68 0.63
C ARG A 96 -15.57 -1.67 0.20
N GLY A 97 -15.23 -1.61 -1.08
CA GLY A 97 -14.33 -0.60 -1.62
C GLY A 97 -14.81 0.83 -1.36
N ASP A 98 -16.10 1.08 -1.57
CA ASP A 98 -16.70 2.40 -1.40
C ASP A 98 -16.78 2.80 0.08
N ALA A 99 -17.01 1.84 0.99
CA ALA A 99 -16.92 2.09 2.42
C ALA A 99 -15.49 2.51 2.84
N PHE A 100 -14.46 1.88 2.28
CA PHE A 100 -13.06 2.27 2.51
C PHE A 100 -12.76 3.66 1.92
N ALA A 101 -13.23 3.95 0.70
CA ALA A 101 -13.08 5.28 0.10
C ALA A 101 -13.76 6.37 0.94
N GLY A 102 -14.96 6.10 1.47
CA GLY A 102 -15.66 6.99 2.40
C GLY A 102 -14.85 7.24 3.68
N HIS A 103 -14.28 6.19 4.26
CA HIS A 103 -13.39 6.33 5.42
C HIS A 103 -12.15 7.18 5.10
N HIS A 104 -11.49 6.93 3.96
CA HIS A 104 -10.31 7.70 3.56
C HIS A 104 -10.63 9.19 3.35
N ARG A 105 -11.82 9.50 2.83
CA ARG A 105 -12.29 10.89 2.71
C ARG A 105 -12.35 11.59 4.06
N VAL A 106 -12.87 10.92 5.09
CA VAL A 106 -12.90 11.47 6.45
C VAL A 106 -11.50 11.76 6.96
N VAL A 107 -10.53 10.86 6.73
CA VAL A 107 -9.14 11.09 7.12
C VAL A 107 -8.55 12.32 6.42
N LEU A 108 -8.83 12.51 5.12
CA LEU A 108 -8.40 13.70 4.38
C LEU A 108 -9.06 14.99 4.86
N ASP A 109 -10.33 14.94 5.28
CA ASP A 109 -11.02 16.10 5.83
C ASP A 109 -10.48 16.47 7.23
N ILE A 110 -10.12 15.48 8.05
CA ILE A 110 -9.40 15.70 9.32
C ILE A 110 -8.04 16.33 9.05
N ALA A 111 -7.27 15.78 8.11
CA ALA A 111 -5.96 16.31 7.73
C ALA A 111 -6.01 17.77 7.27
N ARG A 112 -7.07 18.14 6.54
CA ARG A 112 -7.26 19.52 6.08
C ARG A 112 -7.46 20.50 7.24
N THR A 113 -8.02 20.04 8.35
CA THR A 113 -8.35 20.89 9.52
C THR A 113 -7.28 20.85 10.62
N HIS A 114 -6.48 19.79 10.70
CA HIS A 114 -5.54 19.56 11.80
C HIS A 114 -4.07 19.47 11.36
N LEU A 115 -3.78 19.71 10.06
CA LEU A 115 -2.47 19.52 9.44
C LEU A 115 -2.03 18.04 9.47
N TRP A 116 -1.09 17.67 8.60
CA TRP A 116 -0.60 16.29 8.42
C TRP A 116 0.70 16.02 9.20
N GLU A 117 1.01 16.79 10.24
CA GLU A 117 2.30 16.74 10.93
C GLU A 117 2.36 15.77 12.11
#